data_AF-B9SXT0-F1
#
_entry.id   AF-B9SXT0-F1
#
_cell.length_a   1.000
_cell.length_b   1.000
_cell.length_c   1.000
_cell.angle_alpha   90.00
_cell.angle_beta   90.00
_cell.angle_gamma   90.00
#
_symmetry.space_group_name_H-M   'P 1'
#
loop_
_entity.id
_entity.type
_entity.pdbx_description
1 polymer ?
#
loop_
_entity_poly.entity_id
_entity_poly.type
_entity_poly.pdbx_seq_one_letter_code
_entity_poly.pdbx_strand_id
1 'polypeptide(L)' 'MAMDWQVRRRHIYKEANPCTDWLTTMAFTREMRIEVFLSPPTGLSLLLLYDVTGINVP' A
#
# COMPACT_ATOMS: atom_id res chain seq x y z
N MET A 1 -13.44 -25.96 2.14
CA MET A 1 -13.37 -25.19 0.87
C MET A 1 -11.91 -24.85 0.64
N ALA A 2 -11.27 -25.43 -0.36
CA ALA A 2 -9.93 -25.01 -0.77
C ALA A 2 -10.07 -23.72 -1.58
N MET A 3 -9.31 -22.68 -1.23
CA MET A 3 -9.31 -21.42 -1.97
C MET A 3 -8.40 -21.59 -3.19
N ASP A 4 -8.98 -21.51 -4.39
CA ASP A 4 -8.29 -21.72 -5.67
C ASP A 4 -7.60 -20.41 -6.11
N TRP A 5 -6.67 -19.93 -5.28
CA TRP A 5 -5.98 -18.66 -5.52
C TRP A 5 -4.71 -18.86 -6.34
N GLN A 6 -4.64 -18.24 -7.51
CA GLN A 6 -3.41 -18.17 -8.29
C GLN A 6 -2.58 -16.95 -7.87
N VAL A 7 -1.47 -17.19 -7.16
CA VAL A 7 -0.58 -16.13 -6.70
C VAL A 7 0.58 -15.97 -7.68
N ARG A 8 0.77 -14.75 -8.22
CA ARG A 8 1.95 -14.38 -9.02
C ARG A 8 2.78 -13.37 -8.22
N ARG A 9 4.06 -13.68 -8.00
CA ARG A 9 5.02 -12.78 -7.32
C ARG A 9 5.90 -12.10 -8.35
N ARG A 10 6.15 -10.81 -8.19
CA ARG A 10 7.08 -10.02 -9.01
C ARG A 10 7.90 -9.11 -8.10
N HIS A 11 9.17 -8.92 -8.43
CA HIS A 11 9.97 -7.85 -7.84
C HIS A 11 9.64 -6.54 -8.56
N ILE A 12 9.46 -5.47 -7.80
CA ILE A 12 9.22 -4.13 -8.31
C ILE A 12 10.11 -3.15 -7.57
N TYR A 13 10.44 -2.04 -8.22
CA TYR A 13 11.13 -0.93 -7.57
C TYR A 13 10.23 -0.33 -6.49
N LYS A 14 10.84 0.21 -5.43
CA LYS A 14 10.11 0.78 -4.27
C LYS A 14 9.18 1.91 -4.71
N GLU A 15 9.65 2.72 -5.65
CA GLU A 15 8.96 3.83 -6.29
C GLU A 15 7.73 3.37 -7.08
N ALA A 16 7.70 2.12 -7.53
CA ALA A 16 6.57 1.55 -8.25
C ALA A 16 5.45 1.07 -7.32
N ASN A 17 5.60 1.22 -6.00
CA ASN A 17 4.55 0.92 -5.02
C ASN A 17 4.59 1.92 -3.83
N PRO A 18 4.27 3.19 -4.11
CA PRO A 18 4.37 4.26 -3.12
C PRO A 18 3.40 4.06 -1.94
N CYS A 19 2.23 3.44 -2.18
CA CYS A 19 1.28 3.10 -1.11
C CYS A 19 1.88 2.15 -0.07
N THR A 20 2.56 1.08 -0.52
CA THR A 20 3.18 0.11 0.40
C THR A 20 4.34 0.74 1.15
N ASP A 21 5.14 1.57 0.48
CA ASP A 21 6.25 2.27 1.13
C ASP A 21 5.76 3.24 2.21
N TRP A 22 4.71 4.01 1.89
CA TRP A 22 4.10 4.94 2.82
C TRP A 22 3.52 4.22 4.05
N LEU A 23 2.77 3.12 3.83
CA LEU A 23 2.19 2.32 4.91
C LEU A 23 3.26 1.69 5.81
N THR A 24 4.33 1.18 5.20
CA THR A 24 5.46 0.60 5.93
C THR A 24 6.15 1.65 6.79
N THR A 25 6.40 2.84 6.24
CA THR A 25 7.01 3.96 6.97
C THR A 25 6.13 4.42 8.12
N MET A 26 4.82 4.55 7.90
CA MET A 26 3.86 4.88 8.96
C MET A 26 3.81 3.80 10.05
N ALA A 27 3.94 2.52 9.69
CA ALA A 27 3.92 1.43 10.68
C ALA A 27 5.12 1.51 11.64
N PHE A 28 6.29 1.92 11.15
CA PHE A 28 7.49 2.09 12.00
C PHE A 28 7.38 3.22 13.03
N THR A 29 6.48 4.18 12.84
CA THR A 29 6.25 5.27 13.81
C THR A 29 5.19 4.93 14.87
N ARG A 30 4.62 3.72 14.80
CA ARG A 30 3.53 3.27 15.68
C ARG A 30 3.95 2.08 16.54
N GLU A 31 3.17 1.81 17.57
CA GLU A 31 3.32 0.59 18.36
C GLU A 31 3.08 -0.65 17.49
N MET A 32 3.88 -1.69 17.71
CA MET A 32 3.77 -2.95 16.98
C MET A 32 2.50 -3.69 17.42
N ARG A 33 1.42 -3.50 16.67
CA ARG A 33 0.13 -4.17 16.86
C ARG A 33 -0.57 -4.38 15.53
N ILE A 34 -1.52 -5.32 15.51
CA ILE A 34 -2.45 -5.44 14.39
C ILE A 34 -3.43 -4.26 14.49
N GLU A 35 -3.47 -3.42 13.45
CA GLU A 35 -4.35 -2.26 13.38
C GLU A 35 -5.28 -2.38 12.17
N VAL A 36 -6.57 -2.11 12.37
CA VAL A 36 -7.58 -2.08 11.31
C VAL A 36 -8.02 -0.64 11.12
N PHE A 37 -7.83 -0.11 9.91
CA PHE A 37 -8.22 1.25 9.58
C PHE A 37 -9.71 1.29 9.18
N LEU A 38 -10.54 1.93 10.01
CA LEU A 38 -11.96 2.18 9.70
C LEU A 38 -12.14 3.25 8.62
N SER A 39 -11.12 4.08 8.40
CA SER A 39 -11.03 5.10 7.36
C SER A 39 -9.59 5.14 6.80
N PRO A 40 -9.39 5.54 5.54
CA PRO A 40 -8.05 5.66 4.97
C PRO A 40 -7.16 6.59 5.83
N PRO A 41 -5.90 6.21 6.12
CA PRO A 41 -4.95 7.10 6.77
C PRO A 41 -4.74 8.41 6.00
N THR A 42 -4.59 9.52 6.72
CA THR A 42 -4.31 10.84 6.13
C THR A 42 -3.08 10.81 5.25
N GLY A 43 -3.20 11.16 3.98
CA GLY A 43 -2.12 11.16 2.99
C GLY A 43 -2.16 9.97 2.02
N LEU A 44 -2.74 8.82 2.41
CA LEU A 44 -2.85 7.64 1.55
C LEU A 44 -3.80 7.88 0.37
N SER A 45 -4.84 8.70 0.54
CA SER A 45 -5.85 8.96 -0.50
C SER A 45 -5.26 9.55 -1.78
N LEU A 46 -4.21 10.38 -1.69
CA LEU A 46 -3.55 10.95 -2.86
C LEU A 46 -2.74 9.89 -3.61
N LEU A 47 -2.05 9.01 -2.88
CA LEU A 47 -1.29 7.90 -3.46
C LEU A 47 -2.22 6.91 -4.18
N LEU A 48 -3.37 6.59 -3.57
CA LEU A 48 -4.40 5.75 -4.18
C LEU A 48 -5.00 6.41 -5.43
N LEU A 49 -5.20 7.73 -5.43
CA LEU A 49 -5.66 8.47 -6.60
C LEU A 49 -4.65 8.36 -7.75
N TYR A 50 -3.35 8.51 -7.46
CA TYR A 50 -2.29 8.36 -8.48
C TYR A 50 -2.23 6.94 -9.04
N ASP A 51 -2.35 5.92 -8.18
CA ASP A 51 -2.41 4.51 -8.61
C ASP A 51 -3.59 4.25 -9.56
N VAL A 52 -4.79 4.78 -9.25
CA VAL A 52 -5.99 4.60 -10.08
C VAL A 52 -5.91 5.39 -11.38
N THR A 53 -5.32 6.58 -11.36
CA THR A 53 -5.22 7.46 -12.53
C THR A 53 -4.01 7.14 -13.42
N GLY A 54 -3.09 6.30 -12.96
CA GLY A 54 -1.85 5.97 -13.68
C GLY A 54 -0.87 7.15 -13.77
N ILE A 55 -1.03 8.15 -12.91
CA ILE A 55 -0.17 9.33 -12.88
C ILE A 55 1.08 9.00 -12.09
N ASN A 56 2.21 8.87 -12.79
CA ASN A 56 3.53 8.92 -12.16
C ASN A 56 4.01 10.37 -12.21
N VAL A 57 4.07 11.01 -11.04
CA VAL A 57 4.69 12.34 -10.91
C VAL A 57 6.21 12.11 -10.76
N PRO A 58 7.06 12.81 -11.55
CA PRO A 58 8.52 12.65 -11.47
C PRO A 58 9.12 13.07 -10.13
#